data_AF-A0A8C9A363-F1
#
_entry.id   AF-A0A8C9A363-F1
#
_cell.length_a   1.000
_cell.length_b   1.000
_cell.length_c   1.000
_cell.angle_alpha   90.00
_cell.angle_beta   90.00
_cell.angle_gamma   90.00
#
_symmetry.space_group_name_H-M   'P 1'
#
loop_
_entity.id
_entity.type
_entity.pdbx_description
1 polymer ?
#
loop_
_entity_poly.entity_id
_entity_poly.type
_entity_poly.pdbx_seq_one_letter_code
_entity_poly.pdbx_strand_id
1 'polypeptide(L)'
;MQRAESEQPSKRPRQDGSPRTPPSTPSAAAGRSPGLELHPDHKTWGPEQVCCFLQRSGFKEPGLLKNFRGRGAEGRGMATSGGGRPDLRRGALGDGSTLPKVINDPIHGHIELHPLLIRIIDTPQFQRLRYIKQLGGGYYVFPGASHNRFEHSLGVGYLAGCLVRALCEKQPELQISERDMLCVQIAGLCHDLGHGPFSHMFDGRFIPLARPELKWTHEQGSVKMFEHLINSNGLKAVMEYYGLVPEEDICFIKEQITGPLESPIKKDSVIWCLS
;
A
#
# COMPACT_ATOMS: atom_id res chain seq x y z
N MET A 1 -43.43 -54.92 -0.56
CA MET A 1 -42.54 -54.17 0.36
C MET A 1 -42.17 -52.86 -0.33
N GLN A 2 -43.08 -51.89 -0.23
CA GLN A 2 -42.99 -50.64 0.57
C GLN A 2 -42.15 -49.55 -0.10
N ARG A 3 -42.85 -48.55 -0.67
CA ARG A 3 -42.34 -47.24 -1.08
C ARG A 3 -42.10 -46.42 0.20
N ALA A 4 -40.94 -45.76 0.28
CA ALA A 4 -40.65 -44.80 1.34
C ALA A 4 -41.15 -43.41 0.93
N GLU A 5 -41.95 -42.79 1.80
CA GLU A 5 -42.49 -41.44 1.67
C GLU A 5 -41.46 -40.38 2.11
N SER A 6 -41.48 -39.24 1.43
CA SER A 6 -40.64 -38.07 1.74
C SER A 6 -41.33 -37.16 2.77
N GLU A 7 -40.77 -37.03 3.97
CA GLU A 7 -41.24 -36.08 4.99
C GLU A 7 -40.71 -34.66 4.71
N GLN A 8 -41.62 -33.68 4.60
CA GLN A 8 -41.32 -32.25 4.61
C GLN A 8 -41.48 -31.66 6.02
N PRO A 9 -40.62 -30.73 6.47
CA PRO A 9 -40.76 -30.11 7.79
C PRO A 9 -41.83 -29.00 7.84
N SER A 10 -42.64 -29.03 8.91
CA SER A 10 -43.81 -28.17 9.12
C SER A 10 -43.46 -26.70 9.39
N LYS A 11 -44.22 -25.77 8.81
CA LYS A 11 -44.14 -24.32 9.05
C LYS A 11 -44.92 -23.94 10.32
N ARG A 12 -44.30 -23.17 11.24
CA ARG A 12 -44.98 -22.58 12.41
C ARG A 12 -46.01 -21.51 11.99
N PRO A 13 -47.18 -21.44 12.65
CA PRO A 13 -48.14 -20.35 12.43
C PRO A 13 -47.72 -19.05 13.14
N ARG A 14 -47.98 -17.91 12.50
CA ARG A 14 -47.87 -16.56 13.08
C ARG A 14 -49.08 -16.29 13.96
N GLN A 15 -48.86 -15.79 15.18
CA GLN A 15 -49.92 -15.21 16.02
C GLN A 15 -49.89 -13.69 15.85
N ASP A 16 -51.00 -13.13 15.36
CA ASP A 16 -51.31 -11.71 15.38
C ASP A 16 -52.19 -11.38 16.59
N GLY A 17 -51.81 -10.36 17.35
CA GLY A 17 -52.54 -9.90 18.51
C GLY A 17 -52.31 -8.41 18.68
N SER A 18 -53.08 -7.60 17.97
CA SER A 18 -53.05 -6.13 18.00
C SER A 18 -53.39 -5.56 19.39
N PRO A 19 -53.08 -4.27 19.65
CA PRO A 19 -54.15 -3.28 19.54
C PRO A 19 -53.80 -2.02 18.73
N ARG A 20 -54.81 -1.51 18.02
CA ARG A 20 -54.79 -0.28 17.21
C ARG A 20 -54.56 0.97 18.06
N THR A 21 -53.72 1.88 17.58
CA THR A 21 -53.57 3.24 18.12
C THR A 21 -54.33 4.29 17.29
N PRO A 22 -54.82 5.38 17.92
CA PRO A 22 -55.84 6.28 17.36
C PRO A 22 -55.27 7.38 16.45
N PRO A 23 -56.12 8.16 15.74
CA PRO A 23 -55.68 9.09 14.71
C PRO A 23 -54.95 10.31 15.28
N SER A 24 -54.01 10.80 14.48
CA SER A 24 -53.07 11.89 14.73
C SER A 24 -53.74 13.25 15.01
N THR A 25 -53.37 13.89 16.12
CA THR A 25 -53.49 15.33 16.34
C THR A 25 -52.10 15.98 16.23
N PRO A 26 -51.97 17.16 15.60
CA PRO A 26 -50.67 17.72 15.22
C PRO A 26 -49.99 18.40 16.41
N SER A 27 -48.73 18.02 16.67
CA SER A 27 -47.87 18.72 17.63
C SER A 27 -47.10 19.86 16.96
N ALA A 28 -46.96 20.92 17.73
CA ALA A 28 -46.52 22.26 17.36
C ALA A 28 -45.25 22.34 16.50
N ALA A 29 -45.31 23.25 15.53
CA ALA A 29 -44.20 23.65 14.67
C ALA A 29 -43.02 24.19 15.49
N ALA A 30 -41.92 23.44 15.53
CA ALA A 30 -40.59 24.02 15.64
C ALA A 30 -40.06 24.18 14.21
N GLY A 31 -40.06 25.42 13.72
CA GLY A 31 -39.57 25.76 12.39
C GLY A 31 -38.13 25.31 12.18
N ARG A 32 -37.94 24.18 11.51
CA ARG A 32 -36.68 23.85 10.86
C ARG A 32 -36.70 24.48 9.49
N SER A 33 -35.81 25.45 9.27
CA SER A 33 -35.46 25.93 7.94
C SER A 33 -35.18 24.74 7.02
N PRO A 34 -35.61 24.76 5.75
CA PRO A 34 -35.39 23.65 4.83
C PRO A 34 -33.88 23.47 4.67
N GLY A 35 -33.33 22.43 5.30
CA GLY A 35 -31.93 22.07 5.13
C GLY A 35 -31.77 21.51 3.73
N LEU A 36 -30.94 22.14 2.90
CA LEU A 36 -30.58 21.60 1.59
C LEU A 36 -30.09 20.16 1.78
N GLU A 37 -30.78 19.20 1.15
CA GLU A 37 -30.24 17.85 0.98
C GLU A 37 -28.95 17.97 0.16
N LEU A 38 -27.84 17.49 0.75
CA LEU A 38 -26.56 17.48 0.09
C LEU A 38 -26.50 16.25 -0.82
N HIS A 39 -26.37 16.49 -2.13
CA HIS A 39 -26.22 15.43 -3.12
C HIS A 39 -24.94 14.61 -2.83
N PRO A 40 -24.92 13.27 -2.95
CA PRO A 40 -23.74 12.47 -2.60
C PRO A 40 -22.51 12.76 -3.49
N ASP A 41 -22.72 13.24 -4.72
CA ASP A 41 -21.64 13.71 -5.58
C ASP A 41 -21.27 15.18 -5.28
N HIS A 42 -20.18 15.36 -4.55
CA HIS A 42 -19.62 16.66 -4.17
C HIS A 42 -19.11 17.49 -5.35
N LYS A 43 -18.96 16.90 -6.55
CA LYS A 43 -18.54 17.62 -7.77
C LYS A 43 -19.60 18.59 -8.30
N THR A 44 -20.84 18.44 -7.84
CA THR A 44 -21.99 19.25 -8.27
C THR A 44 -22.36 20.36 -7.28
N TRP A 45 -21.62 20.47 -6.17
CA TRP A 45 -22.02 21.35 -5.08
C TRP A 45 -21.76 22.83 -5.39
N GLY A 46 -22.78 23.65 -5.15
CA GLY A 46 -22.65 25.10 -5.11
C GLY A 46 -22.08 25.62 -3.79
N PRO A 47 -21.74 26.91 -3.71
CA PRO A 47 -21.06 27.52 -2.55
C PRO A 47 -21.80 27.32 -1.21
N GLU A 48 -23.14 27.37 -1.24
CA GLU A 48 -23.99 27.16 -0.07
C GLU A 48 -23.99 25.71 0.42
N GLN A 49 -23.90 24.74 -0.49
CA GLN A 49 -23.83 23.31 -0.16
C GLN A 49 -22.48 22.95 0.45
N VAL A 50 -21.38 23.51 -0.08
CA VAL A 50 -20.04 23.39 0.51
C VAL A 50 -20.00 24.00 1.90
N CYS A 51 -20.58 25.19 2.11
CA CYS A 51 -20.66 25.81 3.42
C CYS A 51 -21.48 24.98 4.42
N CYS A 52 -22.61 24.42 3.98
CA CYS A 52 -23.45 23.56 4.82
C CYS A 52 -22.72 22.27 5.24
N PHE A 53 -21.96 21.67 4.33
CA PHE A 53 -21.10 20.52 4.64
C PHE A 53 -20.02 20.88 5.67
N LEU A 54 -19.29 21.98 5.47
CA LEU A 54 -18.23 22.41 6.39
C LEU A 54 -18.78 22.66 7.80
N GLN A 55 -19.95 23.30 7.90
CA GLN A 55 -20.63 23.54 9.19
C GLN A 55 -21.05 22.24 9.88
N ARG A 56 -21.57 21.24 9.12
CA ARG A 56 -21.90 19.91 9.64
C ARG A 56 -20.66 19.13 10.10
N SER A 57 -19.54 19.33 9.42
CA SER A 57 -18.25 18.70 9.73
C SER A 57 -17.46 19.42 10.83
N GLY A 58 -18.06 20.41 11.51
CA GLY A 58 -17.48 21.08 12.69
C GLY A 58 -16.75 22.38 12.41
N PHE A 59 -16.63 22.81 11.14
CA PHE A 59 -15.97 24.08 10.78
C PHE A 59 -16.98 25.23 10.84
N LYS A 60 -17.00 25.94 11.97
CA LYS A 60 -17.96 27.03 12.25
C LYS A 60 -17.35 28.44 12.19
N GLU A 61 -16.09 28.58 11.78
CA GLU A 61 -15.44 29.89 11.71
C GLU A 61 -16.13 30.82 10.68
N PRO A 62 -16.64 32.00 11.11
CA PRO A 62 -17.38 32.91 10.21
C PRO A 62 -16.54 33.46 9.05
N GLY A 63 -15.23 33.63 9.25
CA GLY A 63 -14.30 34.11 8.23
C GLY A 63 -14.09 33.11 7.10
N LEU A 64 -13.99 31.81 7.44
CA LEU A 64 -13.85 30.72 6.49
C LEU A 64 -15.09 30.63 5.58
N LEU A 65 -16.28 30.68 6.16
CA LEU A 65 -17.56 30.56 5.44
C LEU A 65 -17.86 31.77 4.54
N LYS A 66 -17.50 32.99 4.98
CA LYS A 66 -17.61 34.20 4.14
C LYS A 66 -16.71 34.14 2.91
N ASN A 67 -15.52 33.56 3.02
CA ASN A 67 -14.59 33.43 1.89
C ASN A 67 -15.12 32.51 0.79
N PHE A 68 -15.85 31.43 1.15
CA PHE A 68 -16.47 30.54 0.17
C PHE A 68 -17.73 31.14 -0.47
N ARG A 69 -18.54 31.88 0.31
CA ARG A 69 -19.71 32.60 -0.24
C ARG A 69 -19.31 33.76 -1.15
N GLY A 70 -18.27 34.51 -0.80
CA GLY A 70 -17.85 35.70 -1.53
C GLY A 70 -17.11 35.44 -2.84
N ARG A 71 -16.58 34.23 -3.05
CA ARG A 71 -15.79 33.89 -4.25
C ARG A 71 -16.53 33.12 -5.34
N GLY A 72 -17.82 32.82 -5.17
CA GLY A 72 -18.56 32.04 -6.17
C GLY A 72 -17.84 30.73 -6.48
N ALA A 73 -17.53 29.94 -5.45
CA ALA A 73 -16.83 28.68 -5.60
C ALA A 73 -17.74 27.62 -6.25
N GLU A 74 -17.85 27.65 -7.58
CA GLU A 74 -18.23 26.49 -8.36
C GLU A 74 -17.04 25.52 -8.39
N GLY A 75 -17.32 24.20 -8.40
CA GLY A 75 -16.34 23.11 -8.25
C GLY A 75 -15.23 23.01 -9.31
N ARG A 76 -15.01 24.06 -10.11
CA ARG A 76 -13.93 24.19 -11.09
C ARG A 76 -13.28 25.57 -10.96
N GLY A 77 -12.24 25.69 -10.14
CA GLY A 77 -11.37 26.86 -10.16
C GLY A 77 -10.85 27.29 -8.79
N MET A 78 -9.80 26.63 -8.33
CA MET A 78 -8.90 27.19 -7.31
C MET A 78 -7.46 27.13 -7.81
N ALA A 79 -7.09 28.13 -8.61
CA ALA A 79 -5.75 28.64 -8.87
C ALA A 79 -5.99 30.02 -9.51
N THR A 80 -5.48 31.17 -9.07
CA THR A 80 -4.37 31.57 -8.21
C THR A 80 -4.69 32.97 -7.66
N SER A 81 -4.19 33.32 -6.46
CA SER A 81 -3.57 34.64 -6.14
C SER A 81 -3.24 34.76 -4.65
N GLY A 82 -1.94 34.93 -4.36
CA GLY A 82 -1.39 35.58 -3.16
C GLY A 82 -1.07 34.71 -1.94
N GLY A 83 0.20 34.30 -1.80
CA GLY A 83 0.83 34.07 -0.49
C GLY A 83 0.63 32.70 0.18
N GLY A 84 1.03 31.62 -0.49
CA GLY A 84 1.12 30.28 0.10
C GLY A 84 1.51 29.27 -0.96
N ARG A 85 2.49 28.41 -0.67
CA ARG A 85 3.04 27.39 -1.59
C ARG A 85 1.90 26.62 -2.30
N PRO A 86 1.90 26.49 -3.63
CA PRO A 86 0.82 25.80 -4.31
C PRO A 86 0.89 24.30 -4.00
N ASP A 87 -0.19 23.78 -3.41
CA ASP A 87 -0.38 22.36 -3.14
C ASP A 87 -0.65 21.61 -4.45
N LEU A 88 0.43 21.27 -5.14
CA LEU A 88 0.46 20.38 -6.29
C LEU A 88 0.37 18.90 -5.82
N ARG A 89 -0.64 18.51 -5.03
CA ARG A 89 -0.68 17.14 -4.46
C ARG A 89 -1.97 16.34 -4.66
N ARG A 90 -3.01 16.89 -5.29
CA ARG A 90 -4.30 16.17 -5.35
C ARG A 90 -4.46 15.21 -6.55
N GLY A 91 -3.50 15.18 -7.48
CA GLY A 91 -3.57 14.32 -8.68
C GLY A 91 -2.77 13.02 -8.65
N ALA A 92 -1.77 12.88 -7.76
CA ALA A 92 -0.82 11.76 -7.76
C ALA A 92 -0.93 10.80 -6.55
N LEU A 93 -1.79 11.13 -5.59
CA LEU A 93 -2.04 10.34 -4.39
C LEU A 93 -3.40 9.63 -4.56
N GLY A 94 -3.38 8.48 -5.25
CA GLY A 94 -4.49 7.53 -5.22
C GLY A 94 -4.68 6.99 -3.79
N ASP A 95 -5.94 6.84 -3.38
CA ASP A 95 -6.43 6.37 -2.07
C ASP A 95 -5.53 6.74 -0.87
N GLY A 96 -5.72 7.95 -0.34
CA GLY A 96 -4.90 8.59 0.68
C GLY A 96 -4.99 7.99 2.09
N SER A 97 -4.91 6.67 2.25
CA SER A 97 -4.78 6.06 3.57
C SER A 97 -3.37 6.27 4.12
N THR A 98 -3.23 7.14 5.12
CA THR A 98 -1.98 7.32 5.89
C THR A 98 -1.80 6.24 6.97
N LEU A 99 -2.75 5.32 7.08
CA LEU A 99 -2.77 4.27 8.08
C LEU A 99 -2.05 3.01 7.59
N PRO A 100 -1.36 2.29 8.48
CA PRO A 100 -0.79 0.99 8.15
C PRO A 100 -1.89 0.02 7.71
N LYS A 101 -1.56 -0.87 6.77
CA LYS A 101 -2.45 -1.92 6.29
C LYS A 101 -2.04 -3.25 6.87
N VAL A 102 -3.01 -4.02 7.35
CA VAL A 102 -2.79 -5.36 7.88
C VAL A 102 -3.07 -6.40 6.79
N ILE A 103 -2.13 -7.31 6.58
CA ILE A 103 -2.30 -8.50 5.72
C ILE A 103 -2.22 -9.74 6.60
N ASN A 104 -3.11 -10.71 6.36
CA ASN A 104 -3.04 -12.00 7.02
C ASN A 104 -2.19 -12.97 6.19
N ASP A 105 -1.08 -13.42 6.77
CA ASP A 105 -0.15 -14.37 6.19
C ASP A 105 -0.16 -15.68 7.01
N PRO A 106 -0.30 -16.86 6.39
CA PRO A 106 -0.33 -18.13 7.12
C PRO A 106 0.98 -18.47 7.85
N ILE A 107 2.12 -17.86 7.49
CA ILE A 107 3.42 -18.14 8.11
C ILE A 107 3.68 -17.20 9.29
N HIS A 108 3.38 -15.91 9.12
CA HIS A 108 3.73 -14.86 10.07
C HIS A 108 2.52 -14.26 10.82
N GLY A 109 1.29 -14.70 10.52
CA GLY A 109 0.07 -14.18 11.12
C GLY A 109 -0.29 -12.81 10.56
N HIS A 110 -0.57 -11.85 11.44
CA HIS A 110 -0.91 -10.48 11.02
C HIS A 110 0.36 -9.66 10.76
N ILE A 111 0.57 -9.30 9.49
CA ILE A 111 1.66 -8.43 9.04
C ILE A 111 1.12 -7.02 8.89
N GLU A 112 1.70 -6.07 9.63
CA GLU A 112 1.44 -4.63 9.46
C GLU A 112 2.42 -4.02 8.45
N LEU A 113 1.89 -3.30 7.47
CA LEU A 113 2.67 -2.69 6.40
C LEU A 113 2.46 -1.18 6.38
N HIS A 114 3.59 -0.46 6.39
CA HIS A 114 3.60 0.99 6.23
C HIS A 114 3.01 1.40 4.87
N PRO A 115 2.26 2.54 4.77
CA PRO A 115 1.65 2.98 3.52
C PRO A 115 2.60 3.05 2.32
N LEU A 116 3.86 3.46 2.52
CA LEU A 116 4.87 3.46 1.45
C LEU A 116 5.12 2.06 0.88
N LEU A 117 5.16 1.03 1.74
CA LEU A 117 5.32 -0.36 1.29
C LEU A 117 4.11 -0.79 0.46
N ILE A 118 2.89 -0.42 0.89
CA ILE A 118 1.67 -0.68 0.13
C ILE A 118 1.72 -0.03 -1.25
N ARG A 119 2.21 1.21 -1.35
CA ARG A 119 2.37 1.90 -2.64
C ARG A 119 3.36 1.21 -3.58
N ILE A 120 4.37 0.52 -3.04
CA ILE A 120 5.30 -0.31 -3.82
C ILE A 120 4.64 -1.64 -4.22
N ILE A 121 3.94 -2.27 -3.28
CA ILE A 121 3.23 -3.55 -3.48
C ILE A 121 2.15 -3.41 -4.55
N ASP A 122 1.38 -2.34 -4.53
CA ASP A 122 0.26 -2.08 -5.44
C ASP A 122 0.72 -1.49 -6.79
N THR A 123 1.83 -2.02 -7.33
CA THR A 123 2.35 -1.70 -8.66
C THR A 123 2.36 -2.93 -9.56
N PRO A 124 2.25 -2.79 -10.89
CA PRO A 124 2.35 -3.91 -11.81
C PRO A 124 3.67 -4.70 -11.65
N GLN A 125 4.77 -3.99 -11.39
CA GLN A 125 6.11 -4.56 -11.25
C GLN A 125 6.21 -5.51 -10.06
N PHE A 126 5.53 -5.20 -8.95
CA PHE A 126 5.48 -6.06 -7.76
C PHE A 126 4.37 -7.11 -7.86
N GLN A 127 3.16 -6.73 -8.28
CA GLN A 127 2.01 -7.65 -8.41
C GLN A 127 2.30 -8.81 -9.37
N ARG A 128 3.21 -8.63 -10.34
CA ARG A 128 3.62 -9.72 -11.22
C ARG A 128 4.17 -10.95 -10.48
N LEU A 129 4.74 -10.77 -9.29
CA LEU A 129 5.30 -11.86 -8.49
C LEU A 129 4.25 -12.90 -8.07
N ARG A 130 2.95 -12.55 -8.14
CA ARG A 130 1.84 -13.49 -7.92
C ARG A 130 1.79 -14.61 -8.96
N TYR A 131 2.43 -14.41 -10.10
CA TYR A 131 2.41 -15.33 -11.23
C TYR A 131 3.70 -16.13 -11.39
N ILE A 132 4.62 -16.07 -10.41
CA ILE A 132 5.91 -16.76 -10.45
C ILE A 132 6.01 -17.72 -9.27
N LYS A 133 5.93 -19.02 -9.54
CA LYS A 133 6.06 -20.06 -8.52
C LYS A 133 7.40 -20.00 -7.82
N GLN A 134 7.41 -20.03 -6.49
CA GLN A 134 8.62 -19.98 -5.68
C GLN A 134 9.58 -21.11 -6.05
N LEU A 135 9.07 -22.34 -6.08
CA LEU A 135 9.86 -23.54 -6.36
C LEU A 135 9.82 -23.97 -7.84
N GLY A 136 9.25 -23.15 -8.72
CA GLY A 136 9.17 -23.43 -10.16
C GLY A 136 8.62 -24.84 -10.45
N GLY A 137 9.48 -25.71 -10.98
CA GLY A 137 9.16 -27.11 -11.28
C GLY A 137 8.77 -27.96 -10.05
N GLY A 138 9.16 -27.55 -8.85
CA GLY A 138 8.83 -28.24 -7.60
C GLY A 138 7.32 -28.42 -7.38
N TYR A 139 6.49 -27.51 -7.91
CA TYR A 139 5.03 -27.63 -7.86
C TYR A 139 4.50 -28.89 -8.56
N TYR A 140 5.18 -29.38 -9.61
CA TYR A 140 4.78 -30.59 -10.33
C TYR A 140 5.16 -31.89 -9.60
N VAL A 141 5.99 -31.79 -8.56
CA VAL A 141 6.38 -32.92 -7.69
C VAL A 141 5.67 -32.84 -6.35
N PHE A 142 5.53 -31.63 -5.80
CA PHE A 142 4.92 -31.35 -4.52
C PHE A 142 3.68 -30.45 -4.72
N PRO A 143 2.45 -31.00 -4.71
CA PRO A 143 1.25 -30.21 -4.99
C PRO A 143 0.99 -29.11 -3.95
N GLY A 144 1.54 -29.25 -2.73
CA GLY A 144 1.51 -28.21 -1.71
C GLY A 144 2.43 -27.00 -2.00
N ALA A 145 3.43 -27.14 -2.88
CA ALA A 145 4.34 -26.07 -3.28
C ALA A 145 3.70 -25.11 -4.31
N SER A 146 2.47 -24.68 -4.03
CA SER A 146 1.66 -23.82 -4.90
C SER A 146 1.96 -22.32 -4.73
N HIS A 147 2.77 -21.96 -3.74
CA HIS A 147 3.11 -20.58 -3.40
C HIS A 147 4.01 -19.92 -4.46
N ASN A 148 3.89 -18.60 -4.54
CA ASN A 148 4.58 -17.72 -5.48
C ASN A 148 5.55 -16.79 -4.74
N ARG A 149 6.36 -16.09 -5.52
CA ARG A 149 7.35 -15.11 -5.00
C ARG A 149 6.68 -13.96 -4.24
N PHE A 150 5.43 -13.62 -4.56
CA PHE A 150 4.72 -12.47 -3.96
C PHE A 150 4.60 -12.58 -2.43
N GLU A 151 4.01 -13.66 -1.92
CA GLU A 151 3.82 -13.87 -0.47
C GLU A 151 5.16 -14.04 0.26
N HIS A 152 6.14 -14.66 -0.39
CA HIS A 152 7.52 -14.73 0.12
C HIS A 152 8.12 -13.33 0.26
N SER A 153 8.03 -12.48 -0.76
CA SER A 153 8.52 -11.10 -0.71
C SER A 153 7.85 -10.26 0.40
N LEU A 154 6.54 -10.46 0.65
CA LEU A 154 5.87 -9.84 1.79
C LEU A 154 6.47 -10.30 3.12
N GLY A 155 6.66 -11.62 3.28
CA GLY A 155 7.27 -12.20 4.49
C GLY A 155 8.70 -11.70 4.73
N VAL A 156 9.52 -11.61 3.68
CA VAL A 156 10.90 -11.10 3.80
C VAL A 156 10.91 -9.62 4.20
N GLY A 157 10.07 -8.78 3.58
CA GLY A 157 9.94 -7.37 3.98
C GLY A 157 9.49 -7.22 5.45
N TYR A 158 8.58 -8.08 5.91
CA TYR A 158 8.14 -8.11 7.31
C TYR A 158 9.28 -8.50 8.26
N LEU A 159 9.95 -9.63 8.01
CA LEU A 159 11.04 -10.13 8.86
C LEU A 159 12.23 -9.17 8.89
N ALA A 160 12.55 -8.52 7.77
CA ALA A 160 13.56 -7.48 7.70
C ALA A 160 13.22 -6.32 8.66
N GLY A 161 11.95 -5.89 8.67
CA GLY A 161 11.42 -4.90 9.61
C GLY A 161 11.47 -5.34 11.08
N CYS A 162 11.10 -6.59 11.37
CA CYS A 162 11.18 -7.13 12.73
C CYS A 162 12.62 -7.14 13.26
N LEU A 163 13.58 -7.57 12.45
CA LEU A 163 14.98 -7.65 12.85
C LEU A 163 15.56 -6.27 13.11
N VAL A 164 15.40 -5.33 12.17
CA VAL A 164 15.96 -3.98 12.31
C VAL A 164 15.35 -3.23 13.49
N ARG A 165 14.05 -3.41 13.75
CA ARG A 165 13.39 -2.84 14.94
C ARG A 165 13.93 -3.43 16.24
N ALA A 166 14.10 -4.75 16.30
CA ALA A 166 14.66 -5.40 17.47
C ALA A 166 16.10 -4.93 17.77
N LEU A 167 16.90 -4.66 16.74
CA LEU A 167 18.24 -4.07 16.90
C LEU A 167 18.15 -2.63 17.40
N CYS A 168 17.26 -1.82 16.83
CA CYS A 168 17.03 -0.43 17.26
C CYS A 168 16.62 -0.34 18.73
N GLU A 169 15.72 -1.21 19.19
CA GLU A 169 15.24 -1.24 20.57
C GLU A 169 16.30 -1.74 21.55
N LYS A 170 17.10 -2.73 21.16
CA LYS A 170 18.12 -3.34 22.03
C LYS A 170 19.42 -2.55 22.08
N GLN A 171 19.73 -1.78 21.04
CA GLN A 171 20.97 -1.03 20.89
C GLN A 171 20.70 0.39 20.35
N PRO A 172 20.11 1.28 21.17
CA PRO A 172 19.79 2.64 20.75
C PRO A 172 21.01 3.45 20.31
N GLU A 173 22.22 3.08 20.76
CA GLU A 173 23.48 3.70 20.36
C GLU A 173 23.81 3.52 18.87
N LEU A 174 23.19 2.56 18.18
CA LEU A 174 23.33 2.37 16.73
C LEU A 174 22.64 3.47 15.92
N GLN A 175 21.78 4.29 16.55
CA GLN A 175 21.06 5.39 15.92
C GLN A 175 20.29 4.99 14.66
N ILE A 176 19.71 3.79 14.65
CA ILE A 176 18.86 3.30 13.56
C ILE A 176 17.59 4.17 13.51
N SER A 177 17.38 4.84 12.38
CA SER A 177 16.23 5.72 12.17
C SER A 177 15.04 4.99 11.53
N GLU A 178 13.85 5.59 11.59
CA GLU A 178 12.68 5.11 10.83
C GLU A 178 12.94 5.06 9.32
N ARG A 179 13.78 5.98 8.81
CA ARG A 179 14.23 5.99 7.41
C ARG A 179 15.03 4.73 7.10
N ASP A 180 15.98 4.34 7.96
CA ASP A 180 16.76 3.12 7.79
C ASP A 180 15.87 1.87 7.83
N MET A 181 14.93 1.82 8.76
CA MET A 181 13.99 0.70 8.88
C MET A 181 13.13 0.55 7.62
N LEU A 182 12.60 1.66 7.09
CA LEU A 182 11.84 1.63 5.84
C LEU A 182 12.71 1.17 4.66
N CYS A 183 13.94 1.65 4.55
CA CYS A 183 14.86 1.21 3.50
C CYS A 183 15.14 -0.30 3.57
N VAL A 184 15.39 -0.83 4.77
CA VAL A 184 15.61 -2.27 4.99
C VAL A 184 14.38 -3.09 4.64
N GLN A 185 13.17 -2.63 5.01
CA GLN A 185 11.92 -3.27 4.64
C GLN A 185 11.70 -3.25 3.12
N ILE A 186 11.98 -2.13 2.44
CA ILE A 186 11.85 -2.02 0.99
C ILE A 186 12.85 -2.95 0.29
N ALA A 187 14.10 -3.03 0.77
CA ALA A 187 15.09 -3.97 0.24
C ALA A 187 14.62 -5.43 0.38
N GLY A 188 14.13 -5.81 1.56
CA GLY A 188 13.57 -7.14 1.82
C GLY A 188 12.36 -7.44 0.93
N LEU A 189 11.46 -6.48 0.74
CA LEU A 189 10.31 -6.61 -0.14
C LEU A 189 10.74 -6.80 -1.60
N CYS A 190 11.74 -6.04 -2.04
CA CYS A 190 12.15 -5.95 -3.44
C CYS A 190 13.24 -6.94 -3.87
N HIS A 191 13.82 -7.73 -2.97
CA HIS A 191 14.98 -8.60 -3.28
C HIS A 191 14.71 -9.61 -4.43
N ASP A 192 13.46 -10.05 -4.57
CA ASP A 192 13.01 -11.03 -5.57
C ASP A 192 12.32 -10.40 -6.79
N LEU A 193 12.34 -9.07 -6.92
CA LEU A 193 11.73 -8.35 -8.04
C LEU A 193 12.33 -8.71 -9.41
N GLY A 194 13.41 -9.45 -9.53
CA GLY A 194 14.05 -9.81 -10.79
C GLY A 194 13.82 -11.24 -11.24
N HIS A 195 13.12 -12.06 -10.46
CA HIS A 195 12.84 -13.43 -10.86
C HIS A 195 11.99 -13.47 -12.14
N GLY A 196 12.36 -14.41 -13.02
CA GLY A 196 11.63 -14.77 -14.23
C GLY A 196 10.76 -16.01 -14.06
N PRO A 197 10.15 -16.52 -15.15
CA PRO A 197 9.29 -17.70 -15.12
C PRO A 197 9.96 -18.92 -14.45
N PHE A 198 9.25 -19.54 -13.51
CA PHE A 198 9.76 -20.68 -12.72
C PHE A 198 11.01 -20.36 -11.86
N SER A 199 11.14 -19.11 -11.41
CA SER A 199 12.15 -18.68 -10.43
C SER A 199 13.58 -19.05 -10.87
N HIS A 200 14.28 -19.90 -10.10
CA HIS A 200 15.68 -20.26 -10.35
C HIS A 200 15.92 -21.04 -11.65
N MET A 201 14.86 -21.59 -12.26
CA MET A 201 14.99 -22.21 -13.58
C MET A 201 15.36 -21.17 -14.64
N PHE A 202 14.86 -19.94 -14.51
CA PHE A 202 15.05 -18.92 -15.54
C PHE A 202 16.50 -18.43 -15.60
N ASP A 203 17.03 -17.94 -14.48
CA ASP A 203 18.39 -17.40 -14.38
C ASP A 203 19.45 -18.52 -14.25
N GLY A 204 19.12 -19.64 -13.62
CA GLY A 204 20.06 -20.74 -13.38
C GLY A 204 20.12 -21.82 -14.46
N ARG A 205 19.20 -21.82 -15.44
CA ARG A 205 19.20 -22.79 -16.57
C ARG A 205 18.91 -22.11 -17.90
N PHE A 206 17.76 -21.46 -18.04
CA PHE A 206 17.30 -20.96 -19.34
C PHE A 206 18.23 -19.87 -19.90
N ILE A 207 18.51 -18.80 -19.14
CA ILE A 207 19.37 -17.71 -19.59
C ILE A 207 20.79 -18.19 -19.92
N PRO A 208 21.48 -19.00 -19.08
CA PRO A 208 22.79 -19.54 -19.41
C PRO A 208 22.83 -20.37 -20.70
N LEU A 209 21.74 -21.06 -21.04
CA LEU A 209 21.65 -21.85 -22.27
C LEU A 209 21.28 -20.99 -23.49
N ALA A 210 20.33 -20.06 -23.32
CA ALA A 210 19.81 -19.24 -24.40
C ALA A 210 20.75 -18.07 -24.75
N ARG A 211 21.50 -17.56 -23.76
CA ARG A 211 22.40 -16.40 -23.84
C ARG A 211 23.69 -16.65 -23.04
N PRO A 212 24.56 -17.58 -23.48
CA PRO A 212 25.74 -17.99 -22.71
C PRO A 212 26.75 -16.86 -22.44
N GLU A 213 26.77 -15.83 -23.30
CA GLU A 213 27.62 -14.65 -23.16
C GLU A 213 27.13 -13.69 -22.07
N LEU A 214 25.85 -13.78 -21.69
CA LEU A 214 25.23 -12.88 -20.74
C LEU A 214 25.31 -13.46 -19.33
N LYS A 215 26.12 -12.84 -18.47
CA LYS A 215 26.09 -13.09 -17.03
C LYS A 215 24.92 -12.34 -16.41
N TRP A 216 23.81 -13.06 -16.20
CA TRP A 216 22.60 -12.55 -15.61
C TRP A 216 22.34 -13.21 -14.26
N THR A 217 21.87 -12.42 -13.30
CA THR A 217 21.36 -12.93 -12.02
C THR A 217 20.00 -12.28 -11.71
N HIS A 218 19.16 -12.95 -10.93
CA HIS A 218 17.86 -12.37 -10.57
C HIS A 218 18.01 -11.12 -9.70
N GLU A 219 19.08 -10.97 -8.92
CA GLU A 219 19.38 -9.78 -8.11
C GLU A 219 19.62 -8.55 -9.00
N GLN A 220 20.37 -8.70 -10.11
CA GLN A 220 20.53 -7.65 -11.11
C GLN A 220 19.18 -7.27 -11.73
N GLY A 221 18.31 -8.27 -11.97
CA GLY A 221 16.94 -8.04 -12.39
C GLY A 221 16.12 -7.29 -11.35
N SER A 222 16.29 -7.58 -10.07
CA SER A 222 15.57 -6.96 -8.96
C SER A 222 15.90 -5.48 -8.86
N VAL A 223 17.19 -5.12 -8.94
CA VAL A 223 17.64 -3.73 -8.95
C VAL A 223 17.09 -2.96 -10.15
N LYS A 224 17.16 -3.54 -11.36
CA LYS A 224 16.62 -2.92 -12.58
C LYS A 224 15.10 -2.75 -12.52
N MET A 225 14.39 -3.75 -12.00
CA MET A 225 12.94 -3.73 -11.87
C MET A 225 12.50 -2.76 -10.78
N PHE A 226 13.24 -2.65 -9.67
CA PHE A 226 12.98 -1.69 -8.60
C PHE A 226 13.09 -0.25 -9.13
N GLU A 227 14.16 0.06 -9.87
CA GLU A 227 14.30 1.36 -10.53
C GLU A 227 13.12 1.65 -11.47
N HIS A 228 12.75 0.68 -12.30
CA HIS A 228 11.60 0.80 -13.20
C HIS A 228 10.28 1.00 -12.44
N LEU A 229 10.08 0.30 -11.32
CA LEU A 229 8.92 0.41 -10.44
C LEU A 229 8.82 1.82 -9.87
N ILE A 230 9.90 2.35 -9.30
CA ILE A 230 9.90 3.70 -8.72
C ILE A 230 9.57 4.75 -9.77
N ASN A 231 10.24 4.69 -10.93
CA ASN A 231 10.11 5.68 -11.99
C ASN A 231 8.73 5.64 -12.67
N SER A 232 8.23 4.45 -12.98
CA SER A 232 6.96 4.29 -13.72
C SER A 232 5.74 4.68 -12.90
N ASN A 233 5.84 4.62 -11.58
CA ASN A 233 4.72 4.87 -10.67
C ASN A 233 4.87 6.20 -9.91
N GLY A 234 5.88 7.03 -10.26
CA GLY A 234 6.12 8.33 -9.64
C GLY A 234 6.41 8.26 -8.13
N LEU A 235 7.03 7.17 -7.66
CA LEU A 235 7.16 6.91 -6.22
C LEU A 235 8.26 7.73 -5.54
N LYS A 236 9.16 8.38 -6.28
CA LYS A 236 10.18 9.28 -5.68
C LYS A 236 9.55 10.36 -4.81
N ALA A 237 8.51 11.04 -5.32
CA ALA A 237 7.78 12.06 -4.55
C ALA A 237 7.04 11.48 -3.33
N VAL A 238 6.62 10.21 -3.40
CA VAL A 238 5.96 9.50 -2.30
C VAL A 238 6.99 9.12 -1.23
N MET A 239 8.19 8.68 -1.63
CA MET A 239 9.30 8.42 -0.73
C MET A 239 9.69 9.68 0.04
N GLU A 240 9.85 10.82 -0.64
CA GLU A 240 10.11 12.13 -0.02
C GLU A 240 9.02 12.52 0.98
N TYR A 241 7.75 12.29 0.63
CA TYR A 241 6.63 12.56 1.53
C TYR A 241 6.71 11.78 2.84
N TYR A 242 7.21 10.54 2.80
CA TYR A 242 7.40 9.69 3.98
C TYR A 242 8.79 9.85 4.63
N GLY A 243 9.57 10.87 4.27
CA GLY A 243 10.83 11.21 4.94
C GLY A 243 12.07 10.48 4.43
N LEU A 244 11.98 9.78 3.30
CA LEU A 244 13.15 9.24 2.61
C LEU A 244 13.81 10.32 1.75
N VAL A 245 15.11 10.15 1.47
CA VAL A 245 15.91 10.95 0.53
C VAL A 245 16.19 10.06 -0.69
N PRO A 246 15.40 10.15 -1.79
CA PRO A 246 15.45 9.17 -2.86
C PRO A 246 16.84 8.95 -3.48
N GLU A 247 17.64 10.00 -3.61
CA GLU A 247 18.98 9.90 -4.22
C GLU A 247 19.95 9.02 -3.39
N GLU A 248 19.83 9.06 -2.06
CA GLU A 248 20.63 8.24 -1.15
C GLU A 248 19.98 6.87 -0.93
N ASP A 249 18.68 6.87 -0.62
CA ASP A 249 17.96 5.67 -0.17
C ASP A 249 17.74 4.65 -1.28
N ILE A 250 17.52 5.11 -2.52
CA ILE A 250 17.41 4.19 -3.66
C ILE A 250 18.75 3.50 -3.88
N CYS A 251 19.88 4.19 -3.69
CA CYS A 251 21.21 3.59 -3.76
C CYS A 251 21.38 2.52 -2.67
N PHE A 252 21.08 2.88 -1.43
CA PHE A 252 21.18 1.98 -0.28
C PHE A 252 20.29 0.72 -0.41
N ILE A 253 19.07 0.86 -0.90
CA ILE A 253 18.16 -0.27 -1.16
C ILE A 253 18.74 -1.20 -2.23
N LYS A 254 19.29 -0.66 -3.32
CA LYS A 254 19.89 -1.47 -4.38
C LYS A 254 21.12 -2.21 -3.89
N GLU A 255 21.96 -1.57 -3.09
CA GLU A 255 23.16 -2.18 -2.50
C GLU A 255 22.81 -3.36 -1.59
N GLN A 256 21.72 -3.27 -0.83
CA GLN A 256 21.25 -4.39 -0.02
C GLN A 256 20.78 -5.59 -0.85
N ILE A 257 20.30 -5.37 -2.08
CA ILE A 257 19.81 -6.44 -2.97
C ILE A 257 20.95 -7.11 -3.72
N THR A 258 21.87 -6.33 -4.31
CA THR A 258 22.90 -6.87 -5.22
C THR A 258 24.32 -6.87 -4.63
N GLY A 259 24.51 -6.31 -3.45
CA GLY A 259 25.83 -5.97 -2.92
C GLY A 259 26.36 -4.61 -3.42
N PRO A 260 27.61 -4.26 -3.09
CA PRO A 260 28.21 -2.98 -3.48
C PRO A 260 28.11 -2.72 -4.99
N LEU A 261 27.55 -1.57 -5.37
CA LEU A 261 27.37 -1.18 -6.78
C LEU A 261 28.69 -0.79 -7.44
N GLU A 262 29.65 -0.32 -6.64
CA GLU A 262 31.06 -0.25 -7.01
C GLU A 262 31.78 -1.47 -6.42
N SER A 263 32.43 -2.26 -7.27
CA SER A 263 33.42 -3.22 -6.79
C SER A 263 34.44 -2.46 -5.95
N PRO A 264 34.82 -2.93 -4.73
CA PRO A 264 35.90 -2.29 -4.03
C PRO A 264 37.11 -2.30 -4.96
N ILE A 265 37.56 -1.11 -5.35
CA ILE A 265 38.88 -0.92 -5.93
C ILE A 265 39.80 -1.75 -5.04
N LYS A 266 40.53 -2.71 -5.62
CA LYS A 266 41.68 -3.33 -4.95
C LYS A 266 42.62 -2.17 -4.58
N LYS A 267 42.43 -1.58 -3.40
CA LYS A 267 43.52 -0.90 -2.72
C LYS A 267 44.38 -2.02 -2.19
N ASP A 268 45.58 -2.07 -2.75
CA ASP A 268 46.60 -3.05 -2.47
C ASP A 268 46.68 -3.42 -0.98
N SER A 269 46.76 -4.72 -0.75
CA SER A 269 47.37 -5.40 0.39
C SER A 269 47.68 -4.53 1.61
N VAL A 270 46.74 -4.43 2.55
CA VAL A 270 47.09 -4.15 3.95
C VAL A 270 46.87 -5.44 4.73
N ILE A 271 47.97 -6.15 4.94
CA ILE A 271 48.06 -7.31 5.81
C ILE A 271 47.75 -6.82 7.23
N TRP A 272 46.60 -7.21 7.78
CA TRP A 272 46.37 -7.15 9.22
C TRP A 272 46.95 -8.41 9.85
N CYS A 273 48.23 -8.36 10.24
CA CYS A 273 48.74 -9.23 11.28
C CYS A 273 48.13 -8.77 12.60
N LEU A 274 47.32 -9.64 13.21
CA LEU A 274 46.92 -9.52 14.60
C LEU A 274 48.11 -9.95 15.47
N SER A 275 48.53 -9.06 16.37
CA SER A 275 49.37 -9.35 17.54
C SER A 275 48.47 -9.62 18.74
#